data_AF-A0A5N6ES73-F1
#
_entry.id   AF-A0A5N6ES73-F1
#
_cell.length_a   1.000
_cell.length_b   1.000
_cell.length_c   1.000
_cell.angle_alpha   90.00
_cell.angle_beta   90.00
_cell.angle_gamma   90.00
#
_symmetry.space_group_name_H-M   'P 1'
#
loop_
_entity.id
_entity.type
_entity.pdbx_description
1 polymer ?
#
loop_
_entity_poly.entity_id
_entity_poly.type
_entity_poly.pdbx_seq_one_letter_code
_entity_poly.pdbx_strand_id
1 'polypeptide(L)'
;MPREIAWDAVFKIHNRTDPTKSGMFMAWDFARVWDGQTMYIRDLDYGKWITGLIEKCGFDPNTHFIRYTVYYDGIEITGNILCEAHWHYATRMNLERGLDFEIVPQDEYLETNHDGTLNETISREDFLAWLDNQYFSD
;
A
#
# COMPACT_ATOMS: atom_id res chain seq x y z
N MET A 1 -7.33 -12.15 13.06
CA MET A 1 -6.24 -13.08 12.63
C MET A 1 -5.29 -12.40 11.62
N PRO A 2 -3.97 -12.66 11.67
CA PRO A 2 -3.02 -12.17 10.66
C PRO A 2 -3.43 -12.62 9.26
N ARG A 3 -3.40 -11.72 8.27
CA ARG A 3 -3.71 -12.05 6.87
C ARG A 3 -2.46 -12.57 6.16
N GLU A 4 -2.58 -13.75 5.59
CA GLU A 4 -1.57 -14.36 4.74
C GLU A 4 -1.54 -13.70 3.35
N ILE A 5 -0.37 -13.70 2.74
CA ILE A 5 -0.14 -13.31 1.35
C ILE A 5 0.65 -14.42 0.68
N ALA A 6 0.32 -14.76 -0.57
CA ALA A 6 1.12 -15.71 -1.33
C ALA A 6 2.53 -15.13 -1.53
N TRP A 7 3.57 -15.94 -1.33
CA TRP A 7 4.96 -15.50 -1.49
C TRP A 7 5.21 -14.89 -2.88
N ASP A 8 4.52 -15.41 -3.89
CA ASP A 8 4.56 -14.98 -5.29
C ASP A 8 3.48 -13.94 -5.66
N ALA A 9 2.79 -13.35 -4.69
CA ALA A 9 1.85 -12.26 -4.97
C ALA A 9 2.59 -11.08 -5.60
N VAL A 10 2.00 -10.51 -6.64
CA VAL A 10 2.66 -9.51 -7.47
C VAL A 10 2.16 -8.10 -7.17
N PHE A 11 3.08 -7.23 -6.76
CA PHE A 11 2.87 -5.80 -6.60
C PHE A 11 3.17 -5.10 -7.93
N LYS A 12 2.16 -4.54 -8.57
CA LYS A 12 2.29 -3.78 -9.83
C LYS A 12 2.34 -2.30 -9.52
N ILE A 13 3.33 -1.62 -10.06
CA ILE A 13 3.56 -0.20 -9.89
C ILE A 13 3.43 0.49 -11.24
N HIS A 14 2.42 1.34 -11.37
CA HIS A 14 2.17 2.15 -12.55
C HIS A 14 2.73 3.54 -12.32
N ASN A 15 3.83 3.88 -12.97
CA ASN A 15 4.37 5.22 -12.86
C ASN A 15 3.62 6.16 -13.83
N ARG A 16 2.79 7.06 -13.30
CA ARG A 16 2.01 8.01 -14.09
C ARG A 16 2.84 9.21 -14.58
N THR A 17 3.99 9.48 -13.96
CA THR A 17 4.90 10.56 -14.35
C THR A 17 5.89 10.12 -15.43
N ASP A 18 6.38 8.88 -15.34
CA ASP A 18 7.21 8.22 -16.35
C ASP A 18 6.79 6.75 -16.55
N PRO A 19 5.92 6.46 -17.54
CA PRO A 19 5.44 5.10 -17.79
C PRO A 19 6.55 4.07 -18.05
N THR A 20 7.72 4.49 -18.53
CA THR A 20 8.87 3.60 -18.77
C THR A 20 9.51 3.08 -17.49
N LYS A 21 9.17 3.69 -16.35
CA LYS A 21 9.57 3.31 -14.99
C LYS A 21 8.45 2.57 -14.24
N SER A 22 7.42 2.10 -14.93
CA SER A 22 6.48 1.15 -14.33
C SER A 22 7.16 -0.20 -14.07
N GLY A 23 6.73 -0.93 -13.05
CA GLY A 23 7.42 -2.14 -12.61
C GLY A 23 6.55 -3.12 -11.85
N MET A 24 7.10 -4.30 -11.60
CA MET A 24 6.46 -5.36 -10.84
C MET A 24 7.46 -5.91 -9.81
N PHE A 25 6.96 -6.22 -8.62
CA PHE A 25 7.71 -6.84 -7.54
C PHE A 25 6.94 -8.04 -7.00
N MET A 26 7.66 -8.99 -6.43
CA MET A 26 7.07 -10.16 -5.80
C MET A 26 7.03 -9.96 -4.30
N ALA A 27 6.05 -10.53 -3.58
CA ALA A 27 5.94 -10.35 -2.14
C ALA A 27 7.21 -10.77 -1.38
N TRP A 28 7.89 -11.81 -1.84
CA TRP A 28 9.18 -12.23 -1.28
C TRP A 28 10.28 -11.17 -1.36
N ASP A 29 10.22 -10.22 -2.29
CA ASP A 29 11.19 -9.12 -2.40
C ASP A 29 11.15 -8.23 -1.14
N PHE A 30 10.02 -8.26 -0.42
CA PHE A 30 9.76 -7.44 0.75
C PHE A 30 9.66 -8.24 2.05
N ALA A 31 9.89 -9.54 2.06
CA ALA A 31 9.81 -10.30 3.31
C ALA A 31 10.88 -9.82 4.32
N ARG A 32 10.47 -9.50 5.56
CA ARG A 32 11.41 -9.23 6.68
C ARG A 32 12.17 -10.49 7.04
N VAL A 33 11.44 -11.61 7.12
CA VAL A 33 11.93 -12.97 7.36
C VAL A 33 11.11 -13.89 6.46
N TRP A 34 11.76 -14.78 5.71
CA TRP A 34 11.08 -15.81 4.93
C TRP A 34 11.56 -17.18 5.37
N ASP A 35 10.64 -17.96 5.94
CA ASP A 35 10.87 -19.33 6.41
C ASP A 35 10.53 -20.39 5.34
N GLY A 36 10.11 -19.95 4.15
CA GLY A 36 9.68 -20.84 3.07
C GLY A 36 8.27 -21.42 3.23
N GLN A 37 7.54 -21.08 4.30
CA GLN A 37 6.25 -21.71 4.61
C GLN A 37 5.08 -20.74 4.42
N THR A 38 5.02 -19.68 5.23
CA THR A 38 3.87 -18.78 5.26
C THR A 38 4.33 -17.35 5.37
N MET A 39 3.79 -16.48 4.52
CA MET A 39 4.08 -15.05 4.54
C MET A 39 2.85 -14.30 4.99
N TYR A 40 3.00 -13.42 5.98
CA TYR A 40 1.94 -12.55 6.45
C TYR A 40 2.19 -11.12 5.99
N ILE A 41 1.13 -10.38 5.70
CA ILE A 41 1.23 -8.97 5.27
C ILE A 41 2.03 -8.13 6.27
N ARG A 42 1.82 -8.36 7.58
CA ARG A 42 2.54 -7.65 8.65
C ARG A 42 4.05 -7.89 8.64
N ASP A 43 4.50 -8.98 8.03
CA ASP A 43 5.92 -9.37 7.95
C ASP A 43 6.57 -8.86 6.65
N LEU A 44 5.84 -8.10 5.84
CA LEU A 44 6.38 -7.35 4.73
C LEU A 44 7.05 -6.06 5.23
N ASP A 45 8.23 -5.78 4.69
CA ASP A 45 9.08 -4.66 5.03
C ASP A 45 8.77 -3.47 4.13
N TYR A 46 8.10 -2.47 4.71
CA TYR A 46 7.77 -1.22 4.01
C TYR A 46 9.02 -0.46 3.54
N GLY A 47 10.13 -0.53 4.30
CA GLY A 47 11.38 0.12 3.93
C GLY A 47 12.02 -0.49 2.68
N LYS A 48 11.97 -1.83 2.55
CA LYS A 48 12.39 -2.52 1.32
C LYS A 48 11.52 -2.17 0.14
N TRP A 49 10.21 -2.08 0.35
CA TRP A 49 9.26 -1.67 -0.69
C TRP A 49 9.56 -0.26 -1.20
N ILE A 50 9.70 0.73 -0.30
CA ILE A 50 10.07 2.10 -0.67
C ILE A 50 11.41 2.15 -1.42
N THR A 51 12.44 1.44 -0.94
CA THR A 51 13.74 1.36 -1.63
C THR A 51 13.57 0.81 -3.04
N GLY A 52 12.79 -0.26 -3.22
CA GLY A 52 12.50 -0.83 -4.53
C GLY A 52 11.81 0.15 -5.47
N LEU A 53 10.85 0.93 -4.97
CA LEU A 53 10.17 1.97 -5.75
C LEU A 53 11.12 3.06 -6.22
N ILE A 54 12.04 3.51 -5.35
CA ILE A 54 13.04 4.54 -5.69
C ILE A 54 13.98 4.01 -6.78
N GLU A 55 14.54 2.82 -6.56
CA GLU A 55 15.57 2.27 -7.42
C GLU A 55 15.05 1.82 -8.80
N LYS A 56 13.87 1.18 -8.84
CA LYS A 56 13.35 0.56 -10.05
C LYS A 56 12.25 1.37 -10.72
N CYS A 57 11.46 2.09 -9.93
CA CYS A 57 10.27 2.77 -10.43
C CYS A 57 10.37 4.29 -10.50
N GLY A 58 11.52 4.88 -10.15
CA GLY A 58 11.73 6.32 -10.21
C GLY A 58 10.87 7.11 -9.22
N PHE A 59 10.43 6.46 -8.13
CA PHE A 59 9.73 7.13 -7.06
C PHE A 59 10.66 8.13 -6.36
N ASP A 60 10.13 9.31 -6.06
CA ASP A 60 10.82 10.33 -5.26
C ASP A 60 9.86 10.82 -4.18
N PRO A 61 10.11 10.54 -2.90
CA PRO A 61 9.21 10.89 -1.81
C PRO A 61 9.04 12.40 -1.59
N ASN A 62 9.88 13.24 -2.22
CA ASN A 62 9.75 14.70 -2.12
C ASN A 62 8.81 15.30 -3.19
N THR A 63 8.52 14.55 -4.25
CA THR A 63 7.79 15.05 -5.42
C THR A 63 6.65 14.13 -5.86
N HIS A 64 6.59 12.91 -5.33
CA HIS A 64 5.55 11.93 -5.63
C HIS A 64 4.81 11.43 -4.38
N PHE A 65 3.59 10.93 -4.60
CA PHE A 65 2.87 10.00 -3.72
C PHE A 65 2.73 8.63 -4.38
N ILE A 66 2.52 7.61 -3.56
CA ILE A 66 1.98 6.33 -4.03
C ILE A 66 0.49 6.30 -3.75
N ARG A 67 -0.31 6.01 -4.76
CA ARG A 67 -1.76 5.90 -4.68
C ARG A 67 -2.18 4.43 -4.78
N TYR A 68 -3.23 4.07 -4.05
CA TYR A 68 -3.90 2.78 -4.14
C TYR A 68 -5.40 3.00 -4.33
N THR A 69 -6.07 2.02 -4.94
CA THR A 69 -7.54 1.97 -5.00
C THR A 69 -8.00 0.65 -4.41
N VAL A 70 -8.88 0.68 -3.41
CA VAL A 70 -9.53 -0.50 -2.85
C VAL A 70 -11.03 -0.43 -3.08
N TYR A 71 -11.68 -1.59 -2.96
CA TYR A 71 -13.13 -1.71 -3.08
C TYR A 71 -13.71 -2.23 -1.77
N TYR A 72 -14.60 -1.44 -1.18
CA TYR A 72 -15.28 -1.77 0.05
C TYR A 72 -16.78 -1.57 -0.13
N ASP A 73 -17.58 -2.61 0.12
CA ASP A 73 -19.05 -2.58 0.00
C ASP A 73 -19.59 -2.04 -1.35
N GLY A 74 -18.87 -2.34 -2.44
CA GLY A 74 -19.23 -1.89 -3.80
C GLY A 74 -18.82 -0.46 -4.13
N ILE A 75 -18.12 0.22 -3.23
CA ILE A 75 -17.59 1.58 -3.41
C ILE A 75 -16.10 1.50 -3.72
N GLU A 76 -15.68 2.28 -4.72
CA GLU A 76 -14.27 2.54 -5.02
C GLU A 76 -13.73 3.64 -4.12
N ILE A 77 -12.59 3.35 -3.54
CA ILE A 77 -11.93 4.16 -2.54
C ILE A 77 -10.48 4.31 -2.99
N THR A 78 -9.99 5.55 -3.09
CA THR A 78 -8.66 5.82 -3.63
C THR A 78 -7.89 6.72 -2.71
N GLY A 79 -6.80 6.23 -2.13
CA GLY A 79 -6.00 6.96 -1.14
C GLY A 79 -4.50 6.92 -1.41
N ASN A 80 -3.77 7.72 -0.64
CA ASN A 80 -2.32 7.83 -0.71
C ASN A 80 -1.63 7.01 0.40
N ILE A 81 -0.50 6.39 0.08
CA ILE A 81 0.34 5.64 1.02
C ILE A 81 1.34 6.60 1.64
N LEU A 82 1.03 7.00 2.88
CA LEU A 82 1.89 7.89 3.67
C LEU A 82 2.77 7.14 4.68
N CYS A 83 2.46 5.86 4.95
CA CYS A 83 3.16 5.05 5.94
C CYS A 83 2.95 3.56 5.70
N GLU A 84 3.71 2.73 6.45
CA GLU A 84 3.60 1.27 6.44
C GLU A 84 2.17 0.77 6.68
N ALA A 85 1.44 1.44 7.58
CA ALA A 85 0.09 1.05 7.95
C ALA A 85 -0.90 1.22 6.76
N HIS A 86 -0.79 2.30 5.99
CA HIS A 86 -1.55 2.48 4.74
C HIS A 86 -1.23 1.40 3.71
N TRP A 87 0.05 1.05 3.57
CA TRP A 87 0.48 0.03 2.62
C TRP A 87 -0.03 -1.37 3.00
N HIS A 88 0.05 -1.75 4.27
CA HIS A 88 -0.51 -3.01 4.76
C HIS A 88 -2.03 -3.06 4.58
N TYR A 89 -2.74 -1.95 4.86
CA TYR A 89 -4.18 -1.84 4.62
C TYR A 89 -4.51 -2.04 3.14
N ALA A 90 -3.90 -1.27 2.25
CA ALA A 90 -4.10 -1.38 0.80
C ALA A 90 -3.83 -2.80 0.29
N THR A 91 -2.74 -3.42 0.77
CA THR A 91 -2.38 -4.79 0.42
C THR A 91 -3.46 -5.77 0.88
N ARG A 92 -3.91 -5.67 2.14
CA ARG A 92 -4.94 -6.55 2.71
C ARG A 92 -6.25 -6.47 1.95
N MET A 93 -6.67 -5.26 1.58
CA MET A 93 -7.95 -5.03 0.90
C MET A 93 -7.95 -5.48 -0.55
N ASN A 94 -6.78 -5.56 -1.19
CA ASN A 94 -6.65 -5.86 -2.62
C ASN A 94 -6.10 -7.25 -2.94
N LEU A 95 -5.82 -8.11 -1.95
CA LEU A 95 -5.24 -9.44 -2.15
C LEU A 95 -5.91 -10.27 -3.27
N GLU A 96 -7.24 -10.25 -3.34
CA GLU A 96 -8.00 -11.06 -4.31
C GLU A 96 -8.16 -10.36 -5.67
N ARG A 97 -7.94 -9.05 -5.73
CA ARG A 97 -8.20 -8.20 -6.91
C ARG A 97 -6.93 -7.84 -7.68
N GLY A 98 -5.79 -7.90 -7.02
CA GLY A 98 -4.50 -7.50 -7.56
C GLY A 98 -3.91 -6.32 -6.80
N LEU A 99 -2.61 -6.38 -6.54
CA LEU A 99 -1.89 -5.38 -5.77
C LEU A 99 -1.35 -4.30 -6.71
N ASP A 100 -2.25 -3.45 -7.19
CA ASP A 100 -1.94 -2.36 -8.11
C ASP A 100 -1.77 -1.02 -7.35
N PHE A 101 -0.66 -0.33 -7.62
CA PHE A 101 -0.32 0.96 -7.04
C PHE A 101 0.14 1.92 -8.13
N GLU A 102 -0.01 3.22 -7.90
CA GLU A 102 0.37 4.26 -8.85
C GLU A 102 1.35 5.24 -8.23
N ILE A 103 2.41 5.60 -8.96
CA ILE A 103 3.23 6.78 -8.62
C ILE A 103 2.56 7.98 -9.26
N VAL A 104 2.20 8.97 -8.45
CA VAL A 104 1.53 10.22 -8.89
C VAL A 104 2.27 11.44 -8.36
N PRO A 105 2.22 12.59 -9.04
CA PRO A 105 2.75 13.86 -8.52
C PRO A 105 2.13 14.27 -7.18
N GLN A 106 2.88 15.00 -6.34
CA GLN A 106 2.36 15.49 -5.05
C GLN A 106 1.27 16.56 -5.15
N ASP A 107 1.19 17.31 -6.24
CA ASP A 107 0.08 18.21 -6.51
C ASP A 107 -1.24 17.47 -6.78
N GLU A 108 -1.19 16.16 -7.01
CA GLU A 108 -2.36 15.27 -6.97
C GLU A 108 -2.57 14.62 -5.58
N TYR A 109 -2.32 15.35 -4.50
CA TYR A 109 -2.58 14.88 -3.15
C TYR A 109 -4.09 14.63 -2.97
N LEU A 110 -4.44 13.39 -2.63
CA LEU A 110 -5.76 13.00 -2.18
C LEU A 110 -5.67 12.74 -0.68
N GLU A 111 -6.27 13.62 0.13
CA GLU A 111 -6.57 13.25 1.52
C GLU A 111 -7.69 12.22 1.50
N THR A 112 -7.55 11.13 2.24
CA THR A 112 -8.61 10.13 2.38
C THR A 112 -8.96 9.80 3.82
N ASN A 113 -10.25 9.56 4.04
CA ASN A 113 -10.87 9.00 5.24
C ASN A 113 -10.35 7.60 5.56
N HIS A 114 -10.68 7.10 6.75
CA HIS A 114 -10.35 5.75 7.22
C HIS A 114 -10.95 4.64 6.34
N ASP A 115 -12.12 4.91 5.75
CA ASP A 115 -12.75 4.05 4.76
C ASP A 115 -12.18 4.25 3.35
N GLY A 116 -11.31 5.25 3.17
CA GLY A 116 -10.62 5.67 1.96
C GLY A 116 -11.44 6.50 0.96
N THR A 117 -12.60 7.02 1.37
CA THR A 117 -13.25 8.13 0.66
C THR A 117 -12.40 9.40 0.77
N LEU A 118 -12.52 10.38 -0.14
CA LEU A 118 -11.77 11.65 -0.04
C LEU A 118 -12.14 12.40 1.24
N ASN A 119 -11.16 12.87 2.01
CA ASN A 119 -11.37 13.48 3.32
C ASN A 119 -11.49 15.00 3.25
N GLU A 120 -12.41 15.53 4.06
CA GLU A 120 -12.20 16.81 4.74
C GLU A 120 -11.57 16.49 6.11
N THR A 121 -10.23 16.49 6.18
CA THR A 121 -9.42 16.59 7.42
C THR A 121 -9.65 15.53 8.52
N ILE A 122 -8.77 14.51 8.58
CA ILE A 122 -8.50 13.73 9.81
C ILE A 122 -7.00 13.70 10.13
N SER A 123 -6.67 13.68 11.41
CA SER A 123 -5.27 13.62 11.88
C SER A 123 -4.68 12.21 11.77
N ARG A 124 -3.34 12.13 11.75
CA ARG A 124 -2.58 10.87 11.71
C ARG A 124 -2.89 9.98 12.91
N GLU A 125 -3.05 10.57 14.09
CA GLU A 125 -3.29 9.85 15.34
C GLU A 125 -4.65 9.12 15.31
N ASP A 126 -5.69 9.77 14.75
CA ASP A 126 -7.01 9.18 14.61
C ASP A 126 -7.02 7.99 13.64
N PHE A 127 -6.19 8.06 12.57
CA PHE A 127 -6.02 6.96 11.63
C PHE A 127 -5.35 5.73 12.25
N LEU A 128 -4.31 5.95 13.05
CA LEU A 128 -3.63 4.85 13.76
C LEU A 128 -4.54 4.17 14.77
N ALA A 129 -5.33 4.94 15.53
CA ALA A 129 -6.29 4.39 16.50
C ALA A 129 -7.38 3.53 15.83
N TRP A 130 -7.87 3.93 14.66
CA TRP A 130 -8.82 3.12 13.90
C TRP A 130 -8.21 1.79 13.42
N LEU A 131 -6.98 1.82 12.88
CA LEU A 131 -6.29 0.60 12.45
C LEU A 131 -6.03 -0.35 13.60
N ASP A 132 -5.59 0.14 14.75
CA ASP A 132 -5.37 -0.68 15.94
C ASP A 132 -6.67 -1.41 16.34
N ASN A 133 -7.82 -0.73 16.32
CA ASN A 133 -9.12 -1.36 16.57
C ASN A 133 -9.47 -2.47 15.55
N GLN A 134 -8.99 -2.41 14.31
CA GLN A 134 -9.16 -3.45 13.29
C GLN A 134 -8.23 -4.66 13.47
N TYR A 135 -7.17 -4.53 14.28
CA TYR A 135 -6.26 -5.63 14.65
C TYR A 135 -6.65 -6.31 15.97
N PHE A 136 -7.46 -5.66 16.81
CA PHE A 136 -7.93 -6.17 18.12
C PHE A 136 -9.41 -6.60 18.15
N SER A 137 -10.15 -6.49 17.05
CA SER A 137 -11.49 -7.09 16.95
C SER A 137 -11.36 -8.56 16.58
N ASP A 138 -11.74 -9.41 17.55
CA ASP A 138 -11.77 -10.88 17.48
C ASP A 138 -12.66 -11.42 16.34
#